data_AF-A0A2U1FR98-F1
#
_entry.id   AF-A0A2U1FR98-F1
#
_cell.length_a   1.000
_cell.length_b   1.000
_cell.length_c   1.000
_cell.angle_alpha   90.00
_cell.angle_beta   90.00
_cell.angle_gamma   90.00
#
_symmetry.space_group_name_H-M   'P 1'
#
loop_
_entity.id
_entity.type
_entity.pdbx_description
1 polymer ?
#
loop_
_entity_poly.entity_id
_entity_poly.type
_entity_poly.pdbx_seq_one_letter_code
_entity_poly.pdbx_strand_id
1 'polypeptide(L)' 'MREEGGWTVRSISGTAATKTYRCPGCDQEIVPGTPHVVAWPAGDDEETVERRHWHTGCWRRRV' A
#
# COMPACT_ATOMS: atom_id res chain seq x y z
N MET A 1 -9.44 -3.25 -7.80
CA MET A 1 -8.57 -2.12 -7.42
C MET A 1 -9.46 -0.89 -7.32
N ARG A 2 -9.08 0.10 -6.52
CA ARG A 2 -9.90 1.29 -6.27
C ARG A 2 -9.05 2.54 -6.44
N GLU A 3 -9.61 3.59 -7.01
CA GLU A 3 -8.93 4.86 -7.25
C GLU A 3 -9.29 5.85 -6.13
N GLU A 4 -8.29 6.43 -5.47
CA GLU A 4 -8.47 7.35 -4.34
C GLU A 4 -7.53 8.56 -4.48
N GLY A 5 -8.07 9.71 -4.92
CA GLY A 5 -7.33 10.99 -4.95
C GLY A 5 -6.10 10.99 -5.86
N GLY A 6 -6.21 10.41 -7.06
CA GLY A 6 -5.08 10.29 -8.00
C GLY A 6 -4.17 9.08 -7.76
N TRP A 7 -4.57 8.14 -6.90
CA TRP A 7 -3.82 6.92 -6.62
C TRP A 7 -4.66 5.69 -6.94
N THR A 8 -4.06 4.71 -7.59
CA THR A 8 -4.60 3.34 -7.64
C THR A 8 -4.22 2.62 -6.36
N VAL A 9 -5.19 1.97 -5.72
CA VAL A 9 -5.05 1.32 -4.42
C VAL A 9 -5.57 -0.11 -4.48
N ARG A 10 -4.78 -1.03 -3.95
CA ARG A 10 -5.13 -2.45 -3.81
C ARG A 10 -4.96 -2.89 -2.36
N SER A 11 -5.97 -3.57 -1.83
CA SER A 11 -5.89 -4.21 -0.52
C SER A 11 -5.12 -5.52 -0.60
N ILE A 12 -4.23 -5.75 0.36
CA ILE A 12 -3.51 -7.00 0.54
C ILE A 12 -4.03 -7.66 1.82
N SER A 13 -4.50 -8.90 1.70
CA SER A 13 -4.90 -9.70 2.86
C SER A 13 -3.66 -10.13 3.66
N GLY A 14 -3.85 -10.45 4.95
CA GLY A 14 -2.75 -10.95 5.78
C GLY A 14 -2.08 -12.19 5.20
N THR A 15 -2.86 -13.13 4.67
CA THR A 15 -2.35 -14.34 4.01
C THR A 15 -1.50 -14.05 2.77
N ALA A 16 -1.82 -12.99 2.02
CA ALA A 16 -1.04 -12.56 0.86
C ALA A 16 0.16 -11.69 1.22
N ALA A 17 0.23 -11.17 2.45
CA ALA A 17 1.34 -10.38 2.97
C ALA A 17 2.47 -11.31 3.44
N THR A 18 3.29 -11.79 2.50
CA THR A 18 4.38 -12.73 2.77
C THR A 18 5.75 -12.07 2.96
N LYS A 19 5.84 -10.76 2.73
CA LYS A 19 7.08 -9.97 2.80
C LYS A 19 6.92 -8.78 3.74
N THR A 20 8.03 -8.39 4.37
CA THR A 20 8.11 -7.15 5.15
C THR A 20 8.25 -5.96 4.22
N TYR A 21 7.50 -4.90 4.50
CA TYR A 21 7.61 -3.61 3.81
C TYR A 21 7.70 -2.46 4.81
N ARG A 22 8.26 -1.31 4.40
CA ARG A 22 8.28 -0.11 5.24
C ARG A 22 7.12 0.81 4.89
N CYS A 23 6.34 1.23 5.89
CA CYS A 23 5.21 2.13 5.68
C CYS A 23 5.68 3.60 5.63
N PRO A 24 5.43 4.36 4.54
CA PRO A 24 5.86 5.75 4.44
C PRO A 24 5.16 6.70 5.43
N GLY A 25 3.96 6.36 5.90
CA GLY A 25 3.16 7.22 6.77
C GLY A 25 3.55 7.19 8.25
N CYS A 26 4.22 6.13 8.71
CA CYS A 26 4.66 6.01 10.10
C CYS A 26 6.10 5.53 10.26
N ASP A 27 6.79 5.25 9.16
CA ASP A 27 8.16 4.73 9.09
C ASP A 27 8.39 3.37 9.78
N GLN A 28 7.31 2.68 10.16
CA GLN A 28 7.33 1.34 10.76
C GLN A 28 7.20 0.22 9.73
N GLU A 29 7.63 -0.97 10.12
CA GLU A 29 7.54 -2.18 9.31
C GLU A 29 6.12 -2.77 9.30
N ILE A 30 5.65 -3.12 8.11
CA ILE A 30 4.48 -3.95 7.86
C ILE A 30 5.01 -5.38 7.79
N VAL A 31 4.88 -6.14 8.87
CA VAL A 31 5.39 -7.52 8.94
C VAL A 31 4.47 -8.49 8.18
N PRO A 32 4.99 -9.67 7.76
CA PRO A 32 4.18 -10.70 7.13
C PRO A 32 2.96 -11.07 7.97
N GLY A 33 1.84 -11.40 7.33
CA GLY A 33 0.57 -11.64 7.99
C GLY A 33 -0.25 -10.37 8.26
N THR A 34 0.33 -9.18 8.11
CA THR A 34 -0.38 -7.90 8.37
C THR A 34 -1.21 -7.47 7.15
N PRO A 35 -2.54 -7.35 7.28
CA PRO A 35 -3.37 -6.78 6.22
C PRO A 35 -3.01 -5.30 6.01
N HIS A 36 -2.81 -4.91 4.75
CA HIS A 36 -2.34 -3.58 4.41
C HIS A 36 -2.82 -3.16 3.02
N VAL A 37 -2.43 -1.98 2.55
CA VAL A 37 -2.73 -1.52 1.19
C VAL A 37 -1.44 -1.23 0.43
N VAL A 38 -1.49 -1.46 -0.87
CA VAL A 38 -0.46 -1.04 -1.80
C VAL A 38 -1.04 0.03 -2.71
N ALA A 39 -0.30 1.13 -2.90
CA ALA A 39 -0.75 2.29 -3.65
C ALA A 39 0.34 2.82 -4.60
N TRP A 40 -0.09 3.26 -5.78
CA TRP A 40 0.74 3.90 -6.81
C TRP A 40 -0.08 4.98 -7.54
N PRO A 41 0.55 5.97 -8.19
CA PRO A 41 -0.16 7.00 -8.96
C PRO A 41 -1.10 6.40 -10.01
N ALA A 42 -2.27 7.00 -10.18
CA ALA A 42 -3.23 6.59 -11.21
C ALA A 42 -2.76 7.06 -12.59
N GLY A 43 -2.92 6.20 -13.61
CA GLY A 43 -2.51 6.49 -14.99
C GLY A 43 -1.12 5.95 -15.37
N ASP A 44 -0.34 5.47 -14.41
CA ASP A 44 0.90 4.74 -14.68
C ASP A 44 0.66 3.21 -14.62
N ASP A 45 1.35 2.47 -15.50
CA ASP A 45 1.27 1.01 -15.58
C ASP A 45 1.83 0.30 -14.33
N GLU A 46 1.21 -0.81 -13.94
CA GLU A 46 1.54 -1.56 -12.71
C GLU A 46 3.01 -2.04 -12.67
N GLU A 47 3.67 -2.19 -13.82
CA GLU A 47 5.03 -2.73 -13.97
C GLU A 47 6.16 -1.69 -13.89
N THR A 48 5.88 -0.41 -14.12
CA THR A 48 6.94 0.62 -14.23
C THR A 48 7.10 1.47 -12.98
N VAL A 49 6.15 1.39 -12.03
CA VAL A 49 6.13 2.27 -10.86
C VAL A 49 6.47 1.56 -9.56
N GLU A 50 7.26 2.23 -8.72
CA GLU A 50 7.52 1.80 -7.35
C GLU A 50 6.22 1.80 -6.53
N ARG A 51 5.71 0.60 -6.26
CA ARG A 51 4.51 0.40 -5.45
C ARG A 51 4.83 0.66 -3.98
N ARG A 52 4.10 1.58 -3.36
CA ARG A 52 4.27 1.92 -1.94
C ARG A 52 3.30 1.12 -1.08
N HIS A 53 3.82 0.49 -0.03
CA HIS A 53 3.04 -0.31 0.90
C HIS A 53 2.72 0.51 2.16
N TRP A 54 1.46 0.51 2.58
CA TRP A 54 0.97 1.31 3.69
C TRP A 54 0.12 0.46 4.62
N HIS A 55 0.28 0.65 5.93
CA HIS A 55 -0.76 0.22 6.88
C HIS A 55 -2.11 0.83 6.47
N THR A 56 -3.19 0.05 6.57
CA THR A 56 -4.53 0.51 6.19
C THR A 56 -4.93 1.79 6.95
N GLY A 57 -4.55 1.90 8.22
CA GLY A 57 -4.78 3.10 9.04
C GLY A 57 -3.98 4.31 8.56
N CYS A 58 -2.69 4.12 8.25
CA CYS A 58 -1.82 5.20 7.75
C CYS A 58 -2.29 5.72 6.39
N TRP A 59 -2.71 4.83 5.49
CA TRP A 59 -3.25 5.23 4.18
C TRP A 59 -4.47 6.16 4.30
N ARG A 60 -5.38 5.85 5.23
CA ARG A 60 -6.59 6.65 5.46
C ARG A 60 -6.29 8.02 6.08
N ARG A 61 -5.12 8.20 6.69
CA ARG A 61 -4.72 9.41 7.42
C ARG A 61 -3.72 10.30 6.66
N ARG A 62 -3.34 9.92 5.43
CA ARG A 62 -2.29 10.57 4.63
C ARG A 62 -2.61 12.00 4.12
N VAL A 63 -3.70 12.59 4.62
CA VAL A 63 -4.18 13.93 4.22
C VAL A 63 -3.14 15.00 4.47
#